data_AF-A0A0G1RXQ2-F1
#
_entry.id   AF-A0A0G1RXQ2-F1
#
_cell.length_a   1.000
_cell.length_b   1.000
_cell.length_c   1.000
_cell.angle_alpha   90.00
_cell.angle_beta   90.00
_cell.angle_gamma   90.00
#
_symmetry.space_group_name_H-M   'P 1'
#
loop_
_entity.id
_entity.type
_entity.pdbx_description
1 polymer ?
#
loop_
_entity_poly.entity_id
_entity_poly.type
_entity_poly.pdbx_seq_one_letter_code
_entity_poly.pdbx_strand_id
1 'polypeptide(L)' 'MKSKDLKDLHQQQLPELTKRLSQAQADVAKLKLDLSTAKLKDVKSLSRTRHLIAVLKTIISAK' A
#
# COMPACT_ATOMS: atom_id res chain seq x y z
N MET A 1 0.94 10.77 0.94
CA MET A 1 -0.54 10.74 1.02
C MET A 1 -1.04 12.10 1.42
N LYS A 2 -2.24 12.50 1.01
CA LYS A 2 -2.85 13.72 1.54
C LYS A 2 -3.37 13.43 2.95
N SER A 3 -3.50 14.47 3.77
CA SER A 3 -3.96 14.37 5.15
C SER A 3 -5.40 13.85 5.30
N LYS A 4 -6.24 14.00 4.25
CA LYS A 4 -7.59 13.41 4.20
C LYS A 4 -7.54 11.88 4.08
N ASP A 5 -6.73 11.37 3.16
CA ASP A 5 -6.55 9.92 2.93
C ASP A 5 -6.13 9.16 4.21
N LEU A 6 -5.31 9.80 5.06
CA LEU A 6 -4.90 9.22 6.35
C LEU A 6 -6.06 9.13 7.35
N LYS A 7 -6.88 10.19 7.45
CA LYS A 7 -8.05 10.20 8.34
C LYS A 7 -9.05 9.12 7.93
N ASP A 8 -9.27 8.96 6.63
CA ASP A 8 -10.17 7.93 6.10
C ASP A 8 -9.67 6.52 6.46
N LEU A 9 -8.36 6.27 6.38
CA LEU A 9 -7.77 4.99 6.80
C LEU A 9 -7.94 4.72 8.30
N HIS A 10 -7.83 5.74 9.16
CA HIS A 10 -8.07 5.57 10.60
C HIS A 10 -9.53 5.21 10.92
N GLN A 11 -10.49 5.66 10.10
CA GLN A 11 -11.91 5.37 10.26
C GLN A 11 -12.30 3.97 9.76
N GLN A 12 -11.48 3.32 8.95
CA GLN A 12 -11.76 1.98 8.44
C GLN A 12 -11.64 0.90 9.52
N GLN A 13 -12.45 -0.15 9.39
CA GLN A 13 -12.39 -1.31 10.29
C GLN A 13 -11.10 -2.11 10.05
N LEU A 14 -10.58 -2.74 11.11
CA LEU A 14 -9.41 -3.64 11.04
C LEU A 14 -9.47 -4.66 9.88
N PRO A 15 -10.57 -5.41 9.65
CA PRO A 15 -10.67 -6.35 8.53
C PRO A 15 -10.58 -5.69 7.14
N GLU A 16 -11.02 -4.43 7.01
CA GLU A 16 -10.92 -3.68 5.75
C GLU A 16 -9.46 -3.27 5.50
N LEU A 17 -8.76 -2.85 6.56
CA LEU A 17 -7.34 -2.47 6.52
C LEU A 17 -6.43 -3.66 6.20
N THR A 18 -6.71 -4.84 6.76
CA THR A 18 -5.94 -6.05 6.47
C THR A 18 -6.15 -6.52 5.03
N LYS A 19 -7.38 -6.48 4.50
CA LYS A 19 -7.65 -6.75 3.08
C LYS A 19 -6.87 -5.81 2.17
N ARG A 20 -6.88 -4.50 2.46
CA ARG A 20 -6.10 -3.51 1.71
C ARG A 20 -4.59 -3.76 1.79
N LEU A 21 -4.10 -4.17 2.94
CA LEU A 21 -2.68 -4.51 3.14
C LEU A 21 -2.28 -5.71 2.27
N SER A 22 -3.08 -6.77 2.26
CA SER A 22 -2.84 -7.94 1.41
C SER A 22 -2.85 -7.57 -0.08
N GLN A 23 -3.81 -6.74 -0.51
CA GLN A 23 -3.86 -6.26 -1.89
C GLN A 23 -2.61 -5.45 -2.25
N ALA A 24 -2.22 -4.49 -1.41
CA ALA A 24 -1.03 -3.67 -1.66
C ALA A 24 0.27 -4.51 -1.70
N GLN A 25 0.35 -5.59 -0.93
CA GLN A 25 1.48 -6.53 -0.99
C GLN A 25 1.52 -7.30 -2.32
N ALA A 26 0.38 -7.78 -2.80
CA ALA A 26 0.27 -8.41 -4.11
C ALA A 26 0.65 -7.44 -5.23
N ASP A 27 0.21 -6.19 -5.14
CA ASP A 27 0.56 -5.14 -6.10
C ASP A 27 2.07 -4.87 -6.11
N VAL A 28 2.73 -4.82 -4.95
CA VAL A 28 4.19 -4.69 -4.88
C VAL A 28 4.89 -5.88 -5.52
N ALA A 29 4.40 -7.11 -5.30
CA ALA A 29 4.97 -8.30 -5.93
C ALA A 29 4.87 -8.22 -7.46
N LYS A 30 3.72 -7.79 -7.99
CA LYS A 30 3.52 -7.55 -9.42
C LYS A 30 4.44 -6.46 -9.96
N LEU A 31 4.51 -5.31 -9.29
CA LEU A 31 5.37 -4.19 -9.69
C LEU A 31 6.85 -4.56 -9.69
N LYS A 32 7.30 -5.44 -8.78
CA LYS A 32 8.66 -5.97 -8.79
C LYS A 32 8.92 -6.87 -10.00
N LEU A 33 7.94 -7.68 -10.39
CA LEU A 33 8.00 -8.52 -11.60
C LEU A 33 8.01 -7.69 -12.87
N ASP A 34 7.18 -6.66 -12.94
CA ASP A 34 7.17 -5.71 -14.06
C ASP A 34 8.48 -4.92 -14.12
N LEU A 35 9.08 -4.59 -12.97
CA LEU A 35 10.39 -3.95 -12.91
C LEU A 35 11.51 -4.87 -13.41
N SER A 36 11.52 -6.14 -12.99
CA SER A 36 12.55 -7.10 -13.43
C SER A 36 12.47 -7.42 -14.92
N THR A 37 11.27 -7.33 -15.51
CA THR A 37 11.04 -7.52 -16.94
C THR A 37 11.13 -6.22 -17.75
N ALA A 38 11.55 -5.10 -17.13
CA ALA A 38 11.62 -3.76 -17.73
C ALA A 38 10.28 -3.26 -18.33
N LYS A 39 9.16 -3.84 -17.90
CA LYS A 39 7.80 -3.45 -18.30
C LYS A 39 7.22 -2.33 -17.43
N LEU A 40 7.84 -2.06 -16.27
CA LEU A 40 7.37 -1.04 -15.35
C LEU A 40 7.67 0.37 -15.87
N LYS A 41 6.64 1.04 -16.40
CA LYS A 41 6.73 2.43 -16.89
C LYS A 41 6.82 3.47 -15.77
N ASP A 42 6.14 3.23 -14.64
CA ASP A 42 6.16 4.14 -13.49
C ASP A 42 6.87 3.50 -12.29
N VAL A 43 8.16 3.77 -12.16
CA VAL A 43 8.96 3.29 -11.01
C VAL A 43 8.51 3.93 -9.69
N LYS A 44 7.93 5.14 -9.72
CA LYS A 44 7.45 5.83 -8.51
C LYS A 44 6.23 5.12 -7.90
N SER A 45 5.46 4.39 -8.70
CA SER A 45 4.36 3.56 -8.21
C SER A 45 4.83 2.56 -7.14
N LEU A 46 5.98 1.90 -7.34
CA LEU A 46 6.54 0.95 -6.38
C LEU A 46 6.82 1.62 -5.03
N SER A 47 7.42 2.81 -5.04
CA SER A 47 7.71 3.58 -3.82
C SER A 47 6.42 3.99 -3.10
N ARG A 48 5.41 4.47 -3.84
CA ARG A 48 4.10 4.84 -3.29
C ARG A 48 3.40 3.65 -2.64
N THR A 49 3.37 2.50 -3.30
CA THR A 49 2.73 1.28 -2.76
C THR A 49 3.47 0.77 -1.52
N ARG A 50 4.82 0.82 -1.50
CA ARG A 50 5.60 0.49 -0.30
C ARG A 50 5.29 1.42 0.88
N HIS A 51 5.17 2.72 0.63
CA HIS A 51 4.79 3.68 1.66
C HIS A 51 3.37 3.43 2.19
N LEU A 52 2.43 3.11 1.30
CA LEU A 52 1.06 2.74 1.69
C LEU A 52 1.02 1.50 2.58
N ILE A 53 1.82 0.46 2.28
CA ILE A 53 1.95 -0.71 3.16
C ILE A 53 2.48 -0.31 4.55
N ALA A 54 3.48 0.57 4.61
CA ALA A 54 4.02 1.02 5.89
C ALA A 54 2.94 1.75 6.72
N VAL A 55 2.19 2.67 6.10
CA VAL A 55 1.07 3.38 6.74
C VAL A 55 0.01 2.40 7.25
N LEU A 56 -0.42 1.45 6.41
CA LEU A 56 -1.42 0.44 6.81
C LEU A 56 -0.94 -0.39 8.00
N LYS A 57 0.33 -0.80 8.01
CA LYS A 57 0.93 -1.52 9.15
C LYS A 57 0.93 -0.69 10.42
N THR A 58 1.30 0.59 10.33
CA THR A 58 1.29 1.49 11.49
C THR A 58 -0.13 1.68 12.04
N ILE A 59 -1.12 1.87 11.17
CA ILE A 59 -2.52 2.05 11.60
C ILE A 59 -3.08 0.77 12.22
N ILE A 60 -2.80 -0.39 11.62
CA ILE A 60 -3.23 -1.69 12.17
C ILE A 60 -2.57 -1.94 13.53
N SER A 61 -1.28 -1.63 13.69
CA SER A 61 -0.57 -1.81 14.97
C SER A 61 -1.01 -0.83 16.06
N ALA A 62 -1.60 0.32 15.69
CA ALA A 62 -2.08 1.32 16.62
C ALA A 62 -3.55 1.12 17.04
N LYS A 63 -4.25 0.15 16.45
CA LYS A 63 -5.61 -0.25 16.79
C LYS A 63 -5.59 -1.50 17.66
#